data_AF-A0A5D6XS44-F1
#
_entry.id   AF-A0A5D6XS44-F1
#
_cell.length_a   1.000
_cell.length_b   1.000
_cell.length_c   1.000
_cell.angle_alpha   90.00
_cell.angle_beta   90.00
_cell.angle_gamma   90.00
#
_symmetry.space_group_name_H-M   'P 1'
#
loop_
_entity.id
_entity.type
_entity.pdbx_description
1 polymer ?
#
loop_
_entity_poly.entity_id
_entity_poly.type
_entity_poly.pdbx_seq_one_letter_code
_entity_poly.pdbx_strand_id
1 'polypeptide(L)'
;MNARGALQGGVERTPLLPNTTPPPHPPRESTRVDLRRVGAIGLVLFCLVTAVGLVRVIAVSNEVLEALRQLQVAPRASEPVPLPLFPVVNGSNETRVLVVYSDGPHLAQLAQAVEQGVRATSAELRVRTVANASFADDVRWADAVVLGSHVVNANVEPKMAAFMSTWALSEDLSRKVGAVFVTGGGISSGEELTMVNLLHSMLIFRMVIVGGERWTSAFGASAVVAEGPFQPRGSAGSDTEGALFPSLCYPSDPNAVHAMFKDKAVGLGQRVASIAALVRRHT
;
A
#
# COMPACT_ATOMS: atom_id res chain seq x y z
N MET A 1 81.52 -62.93 -7.20
CA MET A 1 82.77 -63.34 -7.89
C MET A 1 83.62 -62.10 -8.10
N ASN A 2 84.84 -62.18 -7.57
CA ASN A 2 85.92 -61.21 -7.67
C ASN A 2 86.38 -60.93 -9.10
N ALA A 3 86.93 -59.73 -9.32
CA ALA A 3 88.29 -59.44 -9.83
C ALA A 3 88.24 -58.20 -10.75
N ARG A 4 88.73 -57.02 -10.34
CA ARG A 4 90.14 -56.56 -10.37
C ARG A 4 90.86 -56.86 -11.68
N GLY A 5 91.30 -55.81 -12.36
CA GLY A 5 92.28 -55.85 -13.45
C GLY A 5 92.58 -54.48 -14.02
N ALA A 6 93.51 -53.76 -13.39
CA ALA A 6 94.13 -52.55 -13.93
C ALA A 6 95.30 -52.94 -14.85
N LEU A 7 95.49 -52.23 -15.96
CA LEU A 7 96.80 -52.12 -16.62
C LEU A 7 97.01 -50.71 -17.21
N GLN A 8 98.18 -50.18 -16.87
CA GLN A 8 98.81 -48.96 -17.34
C GLN A 8 99.29 -49.07 -18.79
N GLY A 9 99.48 -47.91 -19.43
CA GLY A 9 100.62 -47.68 -20.30
C GLY A 9 100.32 -46.93 -21.59
N GLY A 10 101.13 -45.92 -21.89
CA GLY A 10 101.32 -45.44 -23.26
C GLY A 10 101.08 -43.94 -23.45
N VAL A 11 102.09 -43.14 -23.12
CA VAL A 11 102.23 -41.74 -23.55
C VAL A 11 102.77 -41.76 -24.98
N GLU A 12 102.06 -41.14 -25.92
CA GLU A 12 102.61 -40.79 -27.24
C GLU A 12 102.22 -39.35 -27.57
N ARG A 13 103.23 -38.49 -27.76
CA ARG A 13 103.11 -37.08 -28.12
C ARG A 13 103.44 -36.92 -29.60
N THR A 14 102.54 -36.37 -30.42
CA THR A 14 102.86 -35.68 -31.69
C THR A 14 101.64 -34.84 -32.15
N PRO A 15 101.80 -33.88 -33.07
CA PRO A 15 102.06 -32.46 -32.81
C PRO A 15 100.83 -31.54 -32.97
N LEU A 16 100.97 -30.33 -32.43
CA LEU A 16 100.02 -29.21 -32.45
C LEU A 16 99.64 -28.76 -33.89
N LEU A 17 98.34 -28.64 -34.15
CA LEU A 17 97.73 -27.88 -35.25
C LEU A 17 96.56 -27.03 -34.72
N PRO A 18 96.22 -25.92 -35.39
CA PRO A 18 95.90 -24.65 -34.73
C PRO A 18 94.47 -24.54 -34.19
N ASN A 19 94.38 -23.72 -33.14
CA ASN A 19 93.21 -23.31 -32.38
C ASN A 19 92.14 -22.65 -33.26
N THR A 20 91.03 -23.33 -33.53
CA THR A 20 89.82 -22.70 -34.07
C THR A 20 88.86 -22.42 -32.93
N THR A 21 88.77 -21.16 -32.53
CA THR A 21 87.75 -20.65 -31.62
C THR A 21 86.36 -20.84 -32.24
N PRO A 22 85.36 -21.40 -31.52
CA PRO A 22 83.98 -21.39 -31.98
C PRO A 22 83.45 -19.95 -32.00
N PRO A 23 82.58 -19.58 -32.96
CA PRO A 23 82.02 -18.24 -33.03
C PRO A 23 81.22 -17.91 -31.75
N PRO A 24 81.21 -16.64 -31.30
CA PRO A 24 80.51 -16.23 -30.09
C PRO A 24 79.00 -16.47 -30.24
N HIS A 25 78.40 -17.12 -29.23
CA HIS A 25 76.95 -17.14 -29.08
C HIS A 25 76.43 -15.70 -28.92
N PRO A 26 75.39 -15.28 -29.66
CA PRO A 26 74.81 -13.97 -29.48
C PRO A 26 74.24 -13.83 -28.05
N PRO A 27 74.29 -12.63 -27.47
CA PRO A 27 73.79 -12.39 -26.11
C PRO A 27 72.29 -12.71 -26.03
N ARG A 28 71.89 -13.52 -25.03
CA ARG A 28 70.48 -13.63 -24.62
C ARG A 28 70.08 -12.34 -23.93
N GLU A 29 69.75 -11.33 -24.72
CA GLU A 29 69.20 -10.07 -24.25
C GLU A 29 67.71 -9.98 -24.64
N SER A 30 66.90 -9.48 -23.70
CA SER A 30 65.49 -9.08 -23.86
C SER A 30 64.43 -10.19 -23.99
N THR A 31 64.01 -10.76 -22.85
CA THR A 31 62.65 -11.37 -22.72
C THR A 31 61.88 -10.88 -21.49
N ARG A 32 62.43 -9.91 -20.75
CA ARG A 32 61.85 -9.39 -19.50
C ARG A 32 61.06 -8.08 -19.70
N VAL A 33 61.32 -7.35 -20.80
CA VAL A 33 60.64 -6.10 -21.14
C VAL A 33 59.31 -6.37 -21.87
N ASP A 34 59.25 -7.40 -22.71
CA ASP A 34 58.02 -7.75 -23.44
C ASP A 34 56.91 -8.28 -22.52
N LEU A 35 57.23 -9.12 -21.53
CA LEU A 35 56.20 -9.68 -20.64
C LEU A 35 55.50 -8.62 -19.78
N ARG A 36 56.23 -7.59 -19.33
CA ARG A 36 55.65 -6.46 -18.57
C ARG A 36 54.80 -5.55 -19.44
N ARG A 37 55.21 -5.30 -20.69
CA ARG A 37 54.43 -4.52 -21.66
C ARG A 37 53.16 -5.25 -22.09
N VAL A 38 53.26 -6.55 -22.37
CA VAL A 38 52.12 -7.41 -22.69
C VAL A 38 51.16 -7.49 -21.50
N GLY A 39 51.66 -7.64 -20.28
CA GLY A 39 50.84 -7.61 -19.06
C GLY A 39 50.14 -6.26 -18.82
N ALA A 40 50.84 -5.14 -19.05
CA ALA A 40 50.26 -3.80 -18.92
C ALA A 40 49.18 -3.54 -19.99
N ILE A 41 49.41 -3.95 -21.24
CA ILE A 41 48.42 -3.86 -22.32
C ILE A 41 47.20 -4.73 -22.00
N GLY A 42 47.41 -5.96 -21.52
CA GLY A 42 46.33 -6.85 -21.10
C GLY A 42 45.48 -6.27 -19.95
N LEU A 43 46.12 -5.65 -18.96
CA LEU A 43 45.42 -4.99 -17.85
C LEU A 43 44.61 -3.77 -18.33
N VAL A 44 45.18 -2.94 -19.22
CA VAL A 44 44.48 -1.79 -19.78
C VAL A 44 43.28 -2.23 -20.62
N LEU A 45 43.42 -3.29 -21.42
CA LEU A 45 42.30 -3.87 -22.18
C LEU A 45 41.22 -4.45 -21.26
N PHE A 46 41.61 -5.14 -20.20
CA PHE A 46 40.66 -5.64 -19.20
C PHE A 46 39.90 -4.49 -18.51
N CYS A 47 40.59 -3.43 -18.10
CA CYS A 47 39.97 -2.24 -17.51
C CYS A 47 39.04 -1.51 -18.50
N LEU A 48 39.40 -1.45 -19.78
CA LEU A 48 38.54 -0.88 -20.82
C LEU A 48 37.27 -1.71 -21.01
N VAL A 49 37.38 -3.04 -21.04
CA VAL A 49 36.23 -3.95 -21.17
C VAL A 49 35.30 -3.83 -19.96
N THR A 50 35.85 -3.78 -18.73
CA THR A 50 35.02 -3.62 -17.53
C THR A 50 34.35 -2.26 -17.46
N ALA A 51 35.04 -1.18 -17.85
CA ALA A 51 34.46 0.16 -17.92
C ALA A 51 33.32 0.24 -18.94
N VAL A 52 33.51 -0.31 -20.15
CA VAL A 52 32.46 -0.39 -21.17
C VAL A 52 31.28 -1.24 -20.69
N GLY A 53 31.56 -2.35 -20.02
CA GLY A 53 30.54 -3.20 -19.40
C GLY A 53 29.71 -2.45 -18.35
N LEU A 54 30.37 -1.69 -17.46
CA LEU A 54 29.69 -0.89 -16.43
C LEU A 54 28.79 0.18 -17.05
N VAL A 55 29.28 0.90 -18.07
CA VAL A 55 28.47 1.91 -18.79
C VAL A 55 27.26 1.27 -19.45
N ARG A 56 27.41 0.08 -20.05
CA ARG A 56 26.28 -0.67 -20.63
C ARG A 56 25.28 -1.11 -19.58
N VAL A 57 25.74 -1.58 -18.42
CA VAL A 57 24.85 -1.95 -17.30
C VAL A 57 24.07 -0.74 -16.81
N ILE A 58 24.73 0.40 -16.60
CA ILE A 58 24.07 1.64 -16.16
C ILE A 58 23.03 2.10 -17.19
N ALA A 59 23.36 2.04 -18.49
CA ALA A 59 22.43 2.40 -19.56
C ALA A 59 21.18 1.50 -19.56
N VAL A 60 21.37 0.17 -19.50
CA VAL A 60 20.25 -0.78 -19.45
C VAL A 60 19.44 -0.62 -18.16
N SER A 61 20.10 -0.38 -17.02
CA SER A 61 19.40 -0.10 -15.76
C SER A 61 18.54 1.16 -15.84
N ASN A 62 19.03 2.22 -16.49
CA ASN A 62 18.26 3.45 -16.68
C ASN A 62 17.10 3.25 -17.66
N GLU A 63 17.30 2.52 -18.76
CA GLU A 63 16.21 2.16 -19.69
C GLU A 63 15.12 1.32 -18.99
N VAL A 64 15.51 0.34 -18.17
CA VAL A 64 14.57 -0.44 -17.37
C VAL A 64 13.88 0.42 -16.33
N LEU A 65 14.58 1.36 -15.68
CA LEU A 65 13.98 2.28 -14.71
C LEU A 65 12.96 3.21 -15.37
N GLU A 66 13.24 3.70 -16.57
CA GLU A 66 12.30 4.49 -17.36
C GLU A 66 11.10 3.66 -17.82
N ALA A 67 11.31 2.42 -18.28
CA ALA A 67 10.23 1.50 -18.62
C ALA A 67 9.34 1.18 -17.41
N LEU A 68 9.93 0.97 -16.23
CA LEU A 68 9.19 0.77 -14.97
C LEU A 68 8.44 2.03 -14.54
N ARG A 69 9.04 3.22 -14.70
CA ARG A 69 8.35 4.50 -14.47
C ARG A 69 7.17 4.66 -15.42
N GLN A 70 7.28 4.28 -16.69
CA GLN A 70 6.15 4.31 -17.63
C GLN A 70 5.06 3.31 -17.24
N LEU A 71 5.42 2.13 -16.72
CA LEU A 71 4.47 1.17 -16.17
C LEU A 71 3.78 1.67 -14.89
N GLN A 72 4.42 2.52 -14.09
CA GLN A 72 3.83 3.17 -12.92
C GLN A 72 3.03 4.44 -13.24
N VAL A 73 3.37 5.15 -14.33
CA VAL A 73 2.73 6.42 -14.73
C VAL A 73 1.54 6.20 -15.66
N ALA A 74 1.46 5.06 -16.36
CA ALA A 74 0.17 4.62 -16.88
C ALA A 74 -0.69 4.23 -15.67
N PRO A 75 -1.79 4.94 -15.36
CA PRO A 75 -2.75 4.36 -14.46
C PRO A 75 -3.15 3.04 -15.14
N ARG A 76 -2.89 1.92 -14.48
CA ARG A 76 -3.63 0.70 -14.77
C ARG A 76 -5.05 0.97 -14.28
N ALA A 77 -5.73 1.84 -15.00
CA ALA A 77 -7.15 1.77 -15.20
C ALA A 77 -7.39 0.48 -16.00
N SER A 78 -7.21 -0.68 -15.34
CA SER A 78 -8.43 -1.44 -15.16
C SER A 78 -9.28 -0.53 -14.29
N GLU A 79 -10.01 0.40 -14.91
CA GLU A 79 -11.27 0.76 -14.30
C GLU A 79 -11.88 -0.61 -14.03
N PRO A 80 -12.18 -1.00 -12.78
CA PRO A 80 -13.28 -1.92 -12.65
C PRO A 80 -14.35 -1.23 -13.48
N VAL A 81 -14.78 -1.83 -14.60
CA VAL A 81 -15.97 -1.37 -15.31
C VAL A 81 -16.90 -1.01 -14.18
N PRO A 82 -17.23 0.28 -13.98
CA PRO A 82 -18.21 0.59 -12.98
C PRO A 82 -19.41 -0.07 -13.61
N LEU A 83 -19.71 -1.31 -13.19
CA LEU A 83 -21.08 -1.69 -13.03
C LEU A 83 -21.62 -0.47 -12.29
N PRO A 84 -22.46 0.36 -12.92
CA PRO A 84 -23.13 1.37 -12.16
C PRO A 84 -24.05 0.54 -11.26
N LEU A 85 -23.53 0.11 -10.11
CA LEU A 85 -24.22 -0.82 -9.24
C LEU A 85 -25.52 -0.17 -8.79
N PHE A 86 -25.55 1.17 -8.78
CA PHE A 86 -26.75 1.98 -8.80
C PHE A 86 -26.50 3.26 -9.61
N PRO A 87 -27.39 3.67 -10.54
CA PRO A 87 -27.32 5.01 -11.10
C PRO A 87 -27.42 6.03 -9.95
N VAL A 88 -26.53 7.03 -9.92
CA VAL A 88 -26.67 8.16 -8.99
C VAL A 88 -27.99 8.85 -9.35
N VAL A 89 -28.99 8.67 -8.50
CA VAL A 89 -30.26 9.35 -8.67
C VAL A 89 -30.07 10.74 -8.10
N ASN A 90 -30.14 11.77 -8.95
CA ASN A 90 -30.25 13.14 -8.46
C ASN A 90 -31.46 13.22 -7.52
N GLY A 91 -31.19 13.45 -6.24
CA GLY A 91 -32.22 13.68 -5.25
C GLY A 91 -33.10 14.86 -5.67
N SER A 92 -34.33 14.93 -5.17
CA SER A 92 -34.95 16.25 -5.05
C SER A 92 -34.17 17.02 -3.98
N ASN A 93 -34.15 18.35 -4.05
CA ASN A 93 -33.57 19.24 -3.03
C ASN A 93 -34.26 19.13 -1.64
N GLU A 94 -35.08 18.10 -1.44
CA GLU A 94 -35.82 17.79 -0.22
C GLU A 94 -35.35 16.51 0.49
N THR A 95 -34.45 15.72 -0.13
CA THR A 95 -33.90 14.53 0.52
C THR A 95 -32.92 14.97 1.59
N ARG A 96 -33.14 14.54 2.83
CA ARG A 96 -32.37 14.97 4.01
C ARG A 96 -31.52 13.84 4.53
N VAL A 97 -30.21 14.04 4.58
CA VAL A 97 -29.25 13.05 5.10
C VAL A 97 -28.59 13.62 6.35
N LEU A 98 -28.59 12.82 7.40
CA LEU A 98 -27.86 13.08 8.63
C LEU A 98 -26.67 12.14 8.74
N VAL A 99 -25.47 12.69 8.93
CA VAL A 99 -24.28 11.96 9.33
C VAL A 99 -23.99 12.30 10.79
N VAL A 100 -24.11 11.31 11.68
CA VAL A 100 -23.71 11.43 13.09
C VAL A 100 -22.51 10.55 13.35
N TYR A 101 -21.45 11.08 13.94
CA TYR A 101 -20.28 10.28 14.27
C TYR A 101 -19.69 10.62 15.63
N SER A 102 -19.01 9.64 16.21
CA SER A 102 -18.17 9.82 17.38
C SER A 102 -17.02 10.81 17.10
N ASP A 103 -16.52 11.55 18.10
CA ASP A 103 -15.34 12.42 17.89
C ASP A 103 -14.05 11.61 17.61
N GLY A 104 -12.99 12.28 17.16
CA GLY A 104 -11.68 11.67 16.89
C GLY A 104 -11.17 11.93 15.46
N PRO A 105 -9.85 12.02 15.25
CA PRO A 105 -9.27 12.53 14.01
C PRO A 105 -9.50 11.60 12.80
N HIS A 106 -9.27 10.29 12.95
CA HIS A 106 -9.47 9.34 11.84
C HIS A 106 -10.94 9.21 11.46
N LEU A 107 -11.82 9.07 12.44
CA LEU A 107 -13.26 8.92 12.20
C LEU A 107 -13.86 10.20 11.60
N ALA A 108 -13.36 11.38 11.98
CA ALA A 108 -13.72 12.63 11.32
C ALA A 108 -13.31 12.65 9.84
N GLN A 109 -12.11 12.17 9.49
CA GLN A 109 -11.71 12.07 8.08
C GLN A 109 -12.58 11.08 7.29
N LEU A 110 -12.98 9.97 7.90
CA LEU A 110 -13.88 9.01 7.26
C LEU A 110 -15.30 9.59 7.12
N ALA A 111 -15.79 10.32 8.12
CA ALA A 111 -17.06 11.04 8.07
C ALA A 111 -17.06 12.11 6.96
N GLN A 112 -15.96 12.85 6.78
CA GLN A 112 -15.78 13.80 5.67
C GLN A 112 -15.86 13.12 4.30
N ALA A 113 -15.34 11.89 4.17
CA ALA A 113 -15.47 11.11 2.94
C ALA A 113 -16.94 10.69 2.69
N VAL A 114 -17.67 10.28 3.72
CA VAL A 114 -19.13 10.05 3.62
C VAL A 114 -19.86 11.34 3.20
N GLU A 115 -19.52 12.46 3.83
CA GLU A 115 -20.07 13.78 3.52
C GLU A 115 -19.86 14.16 2.05
N GLN A 116 -18.64 13.98 1.54
CA GLN A 116 -18.31 14.20 0.13
C GLN A 116 -19.20 13.36 -0.79
N GLY A 117 -19.43 12.09 -0.42
CA GLY A 117 -20.34 11.21 -1.16
C GLY A 117 -21.77 11.73 -1.19
N VAL A 118 -22.31 12.17 -0.06
CA VAL A 118 -23.66 12.73 0.01
C VAL A 118 -23.75 14.03 -0.80
N ARG A 119 -22.76 14.93 -0.69
CA ARG A 119 -22.72 16.21 -1.40
C ARG A 119 -22.56 16.09 -2.91
N ALA A 120 -22.08 14.95 -3.40
CA ALA A 120 -22.08 14.66 -4.84
C ALA A 120 -23.51 14.40 -5.38
N THR A 121 -24.51 14.34 -4.51
CA THR A 121 -25.94 14.28 -4.85
C THR A 121 -26.62 15.61 -4.52
N SER A 122 -27.94 15.69 -4.78
CA SER A 122 -28.76 16.87 -4.50
C SER A 122 -29.35 16.92 -3.09
N ALA A 123 -28.90 16.05 -2.18
CA ALA A 123 -29.46 15.92 -0.84
C ALA A 123 -29.01 17.06 0.10
N GLU A 124 -29.93 17.53 0.94
CA GLU A 124 -29.62 18.41 2.08
C GLU A 124 -28.89 17.58 3.15
N LEU A 125 -27.78 18.09 3.66
CA LEU A 125 -26.88 17.34 4.55
C LEU A 125 -26.66 18.06 5.88
N ARG A 126 -26.88 17.34 6.98
CA ARG A 126 -26.39 17.71 8.31
C ARG A 126 -25.31 16.75 8.76
N VAL A 127 -24.22 17.31 9.27
CA VAL A 127 -23.14 16.56 9.91
C VAL A 127 -23.10 16.97 11.38
N ARG A 128 -23.05 15.99 12.28
CA ARG A 128 -23.01 16.19 13.74
C ARG A 128 -22.03 15.23 14.38
N THR A 129 -21.36 15.69 15.43
CA THR A 129 -20.78 14.77 16.40
C THR A 129 -21.89 14.25 17.32
N VAL A 130 -21.69 13.08 17.92
CA VAL A 130 -22.64 12.51 18.90
C VAL A 130 -23.01 13.51 20.01
N ALA A 131 -22.04 14.30 20.50
CA ALA A 131 -22.27 15.30 21.54
C ALA A 131 -23.21 16.44 21.13
N ASN A 132 -23.35 16.70 19.83
CA ASN A 132 -24.13 17.81 19.27
C ASN A 132 -25.35 17.32 18.46
N ALA A 133 -25.62 16.01 18.46
CA ALA A 133 -26.76 15.43 17.77
C ALA A 133 -27.90 15.17 18.76
N SER A 134 -29.14 15.42 18.33
CA SER A 134 -30.32 15.06 19.12
C SER A 134 -31.27 14.17 18.31
N PHE A 135 -31.97 13.26 19.01
CA PHE A 135 -33.02 12.47 18.37
C PHE A 135 -34.15 13.37 17.83
N ALA A 136 -34.53 14.39 18.60
CA ALA A 136 -35.67 15.25 18.29
C ALA A 136 -35.45 16.15 17.07
N ASP A 137 -34.26 16.74 16.94
CA ASP A 137 -33.99 17.77 15.93
C ASP A 137 -33.30 17.23 14.69
N ASP A 138 -32.45 16.21 14.85
CA ASP A 138 -31.63 15.69 13.77
C ASP A 138 -32.19 14.38 13.21
N VAL A 139 -32.39 13.35 14.06
CA VAL A 139 -32.83 12.03 13.58
C VAL A 139 -34.23 12.07 12.99
N ARG A 140 -35.16 12.79 13.62
CA ARG A 140 -36.52 12.99 13.07
C ARG A 140 -36.51 13.78 11.76
N TRP A 141 -35.63 14.78 11.63
CA TRP A 141 -35.51 15.61 10.43
C TRP A 141 -35.06 14.83 9.19
N ALA A 142 -34.20 13.82 9.36
CA ALA A 142 -33.53 13.15 8.25
C ALA A 142 -34.38 12.06 7.56
N ASP A 143 -34.28 11.92 6.24
CA ASP A 143 -34.77 10.74 5.52
C ASP A 143 -33.76 9.58 5.58
N ALA A 144 -32.47 9.89 5.79
CA ALA A 144 -31.43 8.90 6.00
C ALA A 144 -30.50 9.27 7.16
N VAL A 145 -30.08 8.27 7.93
CA VAL A 145 -29.13 8.43 9.04
C VAL A 145 -27.93 7.52 8.82
N VAL A 146 -26.75 8.12 8.80
CA VAL A 146 -25.46 7.43 8.73
C VAL A 146 -24.75 7.58 10.08
N LEU A 147 -24.50 6.46 10.78
CA LEU A 147 -23.84 6.47 12.08
C LEU A 147 -22.36 6.03 12.00
N GLY A 148 -21.48 6.86 12.55
CA GLY A 148 -20.03 6.63 12.63
C GLY A 148 -19.56 6.31 14.04
N SER A 149 -18.90 5.18 14.27
CA SER A 149 -18.40 4.81 15.62
C SER A 149 -16.97 4.26 15.60
N HIS A 150 -16.25 4.41 16.71
CA HIS A 150 -15.02 3.65 16.92
C HIS A 150 -15.35 2.21 17.28
N VAL A 151 -14.49 1.29 16.85
CA VAL A 151 -14.52 -0.09 17.35
C VAL A 151 -13.84 -0.12 18.72
N VAL A 152 -14.59 -0.50 19.74
CA VAL A 152 -14.09 -0.66 21.12
C VAL A 152 -14.25 -2.13 21.51
N ASN A 153 -13.16 -2.90 21.52
CA ASN A 153 -13.17 -4.34 21.81
C ASN A 153 -14.24 -5.10 21.00
N ALA A 154 -14.28 -4.88 19.68
CA ALA A 154 -15.29 -5.40 18.75
C ALA A 154 -16.75 -4.99 19.04
N ASN A 155 -16.95 -3.96 19.86
CA ASN A 155 -18.25 -3.38 20.18
C ASN A 155 -18.36 -1.93 19.71
N VAL A 156 -19.60 -1.44 19.68
CA VAL A 156 -19.95 -0.04 19.46
C VAL A 156 -19.39 0.79 20.60
N GLU A 157 -18.81 1.94 20.27
CA GLU A 157 -18.33 2.86 21.29
C GLU A 157 -19.47 3.31 22.23
N PRO A 158 -19.26 3.32 23.56
CA PRO A 158 -20.31 3.61 24.54
C PRO A 158 -21.10 4.90 24.29
N LYS A 159 -20.45 5.97 23.82
CA LYS A 159 -21.13 7.25 23.56
C LYS A 159 -22.12 7.15 22.38
N MET A 160 -21.80 6.37 21.34
CA MET A 160 -22.71 6.12 20.24
C MET A 160 -23.90 5.27 20.70
N ALA A 161 -23.64 4.21 21.48
CA ALA A 161 -24.69 3.38 22.06
C ALA A 161 -25.62 4.20 22.97
N ALA A 162 -25.07 5.09 23.80
CA ALA A 162 -25.83 6.00 24.64
C ALA A 162 -26.71 6.95 23.80
N PHE A 163 -26.17 7.54 22.73
CA PHE A 163 -26.97 8.36 21.81
C PHE A 163 -28.14 7.58 21.19
N MET A 164 -27.89 6.36 20.68
CA MET A 164 -28.94 5.52 20.10
C MET A 164 -30.01 5.12 21.13
N SER A 165 -29.64 4.95 22.40
CA SER A 165 -30.60 4.67 23.48
C SER A 165 -31.59 5.82 23.74
N THR A 166 -31.32 7.04 23.24
CA THR A 166 -32.25 8.17 23.34
C THR A 166 -33.38 8.11 22.31
N TRP A 167 -33.29 7.22 21.31
CA TRP A 167 -34.27 7.14 20.23
C TRP A 167 -35.56 6.50 20.72
N ALA A 168 -36.68 7.17 20.51
CA ALA A 168 -37.97 6.72 21.01
C ALA A 168 -38.51 5.56 20.17
N LEU A 169 -38.75 4.40 20.81
CA LEU A 169 -39.33 3.21 20.17
C LEU A 169 -40.76 3.44 19.65
N SER A 170 -41.47 4.46 20.16
CA SER A 170 -42.81 4.84 19.71
C SER A 170 -42.81 5.56 18.36
N GLU A 171 -41.65 6.05 17.89
CA GLU A 171 -41.54 6.79 16.64
C GLU A 171 -41.48 5.88 15.42
N ASP A 172 -42.11 6.30 14.33
CA ASP A 172 -42.04 5.57 13.08
C ASP A 172 -40.81 5.96 12.25
N LEU A 173 -39.73 5.22 12.41
CA LEU A 173 -38.52 5.37 11.60
C LEU A 173 -38.49 4.38 10.42
N SER A 174 -39.58 3.65 10.16
CA SER A 174 -39.61 2.56 9.17
C SER A 174 -39.33 2.99 7.73
N ARG A 175 -39.57 4.27 7.42
CA ARG A 175 -39.32 4.87 6.11
C ARG A 175 -37.92 5.48 5.96
N LYS A 176 -37.12 5.48 7.02
CA LYS A 176 -35.78 6.07 6.99
C LYS A 176 -34.74 5.05 6.53
N VAL A 177 -33.74 5.52 5.78
CA VAL A 177 -32.58 4.71 5.40
C VAL A 177 -31.53 4.75 6.51
N GLY A 178 -31.00 3.59 6.89
CA GLY A 178 -29.95 3.43 7.89
C GLY A 178 -28.66 2.91 7.26
N ALA A 179 -27.53 3.52 7.62
CA ALA A 179 -26.19 3.09 7.19
C ALA A 179 -25.15 3.40 8.25
N VAL A 180 -23.98 2.76 8.18
CA VAL A 180 -22.96 2.88 9.22
C VAL A 180 -21.55 2.94 8.63
N PHE A 181 -20.64 3.55 9.39
CA PHE A 181 -19.20 3.46 9.17
C PHE A 181 -18.43 3.37 10.48
N VAL A 182 -17.22 2.81 10.43
CA VAL A 182 -16.41 2.62 11.65
C VAL A 182 -14.91 2.82 11.40
N THR A 183 -14.16 3.12 12.46
CA THR A 183 -12.70 3.00 12.47
C THR A 183 -12.26 1.93 13.46
N GLY A 184 -11.38 1.04 13.02
CA GLY A 184 -10.80 -0.03 13.83
C GLY A 184 -9.28 0.10 13.92
N GLY A 185 -8.69 -0.43 15.00
CA GLY A 185 -7.26 -0.43 15.18
C GLY A 185 -6.54 -1.29 14.12
N GLY A 186 -7.00 -2.52 13.92
CA GLY A 186 -6.39 -3.48 13.01
C GLY A 186 -7.39 -4.17 12.07
N ILE A 187 -6.85 -4.85 11.07
CA ILE A 187 -7.55 -5.80 10.22
C ILE A 187 -8.09 -6.91 11.13
N SER A 188 -9.33 -7.34 10.88
CA SER A 188 -9.98 -8.40 11.68
C SER A 188 -10.11 -8.06 13.18
N SER A 189 -10.12 -6.77 13.54
CA SER A 189 -10.22 -6.31 14.95
C SER A 189 -11.65 -5.87 15.35
N GLY A 190 -12.67 -6.41 14.71
CA GLY A 190 -14.08 -6.22 15.10
C GLY A 190 -14.86 -5.13 14.35
N GLU A 191 -14.34 -4.64 13.22
CA GLU A 191 -15.01 -3.66 12.34
C GLU A 191 -16.39 -4.16 11.87
N GLU A 192 -16.44 -5.38 11.30
CA GLU A 192 -17.68 -5.98 10.80
C GLU A 192 -18.70 -6.22 11.92
N LEU A 193 -18.25 -6.74 13.06
CA LEU A 193 -19.13 -7.01 14.20
C LEU A 193 -19.74 -5.70 14.74
N THR A 194 -18.93 -4.63 14.81
CA THR A 194 -19.39 -3.31 15.27
C THR A 194 -20.41 -2.72 14.31
N MET A 195 -20.17 -2.80 12.99
CA MET A 195 -21.14 -2.34 11.98
C MET A 195 -22.44 -3.14 12.05
N VAL A 196 -22.38 -4.47 12.12
CA VAL A 196 -23.56 -5.33 12.24
C VAL A 196 -24.35 -5.02 13.50
N ASN A 197 -23.69 -4.76 14.63
CA ASN A 197 -24.35 -4.37 15.87
C ASN A 197 -25.12 -3.03 15.74
N LEU A 198 -24.51 -2.01 15.12
CA LEU A 198 -25.20 -0.75 14.82
C LEU A 198 -26.41 -0.97 13.90
N LEU A 199 -26.25 -1.78 12.86
CA LEU A 199 -27.33 -2.10 11.92
C LEU A 199 -28.47 -2.86 12.60
N HIS A 200 -28.16 -3.82 13.49
CA HIS A 200 -29.16 -4.52 14.29
C HIS A 200 -29.95 -3.56 15.18
N SER A 201 -29.30 -2.57 15.80
CA SER A 201 -30.01 -1.53 16.55
C SER A 201 -30.96 -0.73 15.66
N MET A 202 -30.58 -0.41 14.43
CA MET A 202 -31.47 0.28 13.47
C MET A 202 -32.66 -0.59 13.01
N LEU A 203 -32.50 -1.91 12.93
CA LEU A 203 -33.59 -2.83 12.59
C LEU A 203 -34.71 -2.85 13.64
N ILE A 204 -34.40 -2.62 14.93
CA ILE A 204 -35.42 -2.46 15.97
C ILE A 204 -36.38 -1.30 15.63
N PHE A 205 -35.87 -0.24 14.99
CA PHE A 205 -36.65 0.89 14.52
C PHE A 205 -37.26 0.69 13.12
N ARG A 206 -37.16 -0.52 12.56
CA ARG A 206 -37.71 -0.94 11.26
C ARG A 206 -37.14 -0.17 10.06
N MET A 207 -35.96 0.44 10.20
CA MET A 207 -35.31 1.19 9.13
C MET A 207 -34.92 0.31 7.94
N VAL A 208 -34.82 0.92 6.75
CA VAL A 208 -34.28 0.27 5.54
C VAL A 208 -32.75 0.33 5.60
N ILE A 209 -32.10 -0.81 5.74
CA ILE A 209 -30.64 -0.88 5.92
C ILE A 209 -29.90 -0.94 4.57
N VAL A 210 -28.85 -0.12 4.45
CA VAL A 210 -28.05 0.06 3.24
C VAL A 210 -26.56 -0.03 3.58
N GLY A 211 -25.87 -0.99 2.99
CA GLY A 211 -24.40 -1.07 2.98
C GLY A 211 -23.74 -0.09 2.01
N GLY A 212 -22.43 -0.20 1.86
CA GLY A 212 -21.65 0.56 0.87
C GLY A 212 -21.98 0.21 -0.57
N GLU A 213 -21.38 0.96 -1.50
CA GLU A 213 -21.59 0.83 -2.95
C GLU A 213 -21.06 -0.50 -3.50
N ARG A 214 -19.96 -1.01 -2.92
CA ARG A 214 -19.32 -2.25 -3.37
C ARG A 214 -19.65 -3.40 -2.43
N TRP A 215 -19.58 -4.62 -2.96
CA TRP A 215 -19.69 -5.85 -2.15
C TRP A 215 -18.61 -5.92 -1.06
N THR A 216 -17.43 -5.31 -1.29
CA THR A 216 -16.34 -5.17 -0.31
C THR A 216 -16.60 -4.12 0.79
N SER A 217 -17.83 -3.61 0.87
CA SER A 217 -18.34 -2.65 1.86
C SER A 217 -19.78 -3.01 2.25
N ALA A 218 -20.14 -4.30 2.20
CA ALA A 218 -21.53 -4.75 2.30
C ALA A 218 -22.25 -4.32 3.60
N PHE A 219 -21.53 -4.17 4.71
CA PHE A 219 -22.09 -3.75 6.00
C PHE A 219 -21.97 -2.24 6.26
N GLY A 220 -21.28 -1.50 5.39
CA GLY A 220 -20.88 -0.12 5.63
C GLY A 220 -19.45 0.15 5.17
N ALA A 221 -18.91 1.30 5.53
CA ALA A 221 -17.52 1.65 5.29
C ALA A 221 -16.70 1.48 6.58
N SER A 222 -15.48 0.95 6.48
CA SER A 222 -14.56 0.92 7.61
C SER A 222 -13.17 1.44 7.23
N ALA A 223 -12.38 1.80 8.23
CA ALA A 223 -10.97 2.13 8.07
C ALA A 223 -10.14 1.50 9.20
N VAL A 224 -9.01 0.91 8.81
CA VAL A 224 -7.96 0.46 9.73
C VAL A 224 -6.96 1.59 9.92
N VAL A 225 -6.58 1.90 11.17
CA VAL A 225 -5.80 3.12 11.49
C VAL A 225 -4.61 2.91 12.43
N ALA A 226 -4.47 1.72 13.02
CA ALA A 226 -3.44 1.38 14.00
C ALA A 226 -2.83 -0.02 13.75
N GLU A 227 -2.72 -0.39 12.47
CA GLU A 227 -1.98 -1.56 12.00
C GLU A 227 -1.25 -1.20 10.70
N GLY A 228 -0.09 -1.80 10.47
CA GLY A 228 0.67 -1.58 9.23
C GLY A 228 -0.10 -2.05 7.98
N PRO A 229 -0.05 -1.30 6.86
CA PRO A 229 0.70 -0.06 6.65
C PRO A 229 -0.11 1.22 6.96
N PHE A 230 -1.25 1.14 7.65
CA PHE A 230 -2.18 2.25 7.85
C PHE A 230 -1.87 3.14 9.07
N GLN A 231 -0.93 2.73 9.92
CA GLN A 231 -0.39 3.53 11.02
C GLN A 231 0.92 4.24 10.64
N PRO A 232 1.38 5.28 11.35
CA PRO A 232 2.71 5.84 11.14
C PRO A 232 3.82 4.83 11.43
N ARG A 233 4.93 4.96 10.71
CA ARG A 233 6.14 4.18 10.97
C ARG A 233 6.68 4.51 12.38
N GLY A 234 7.06 3.49 13.15
CA GLY A 234 7.59 3.66 14.52
C GLY A 234 6.52 3.76 15.61
N SER A 235 5.24 3.67 15.26
CA SER A 235 4.14 3.56 16.24
C SER A 235 4.21 2.22 16.99
N ALA A 236 3.71 2.17 18.23
CA ALA A 236 3.67 0.93 19.02
C ALA A 236 3.07 -0.23 18.20
N GLY A 237 3.79 -1.36 18.10
CA GLY A 237 3.43 -2.50 17.25
C GLY A 237 4.07 -2.51 15.86
N SER A 238 4.80 -1.45 15.45
CA SER A 238 5.73 -1.55 14.33
C SER A 238 7.10 -1.95 14.88
N ASP A 239 7.40 -3.25 14.84
CA ASP A 239 8.74 -3.71 15.17
C ASP A 239 9.73 -3.04 14.20
N THR A 240 10.65 -2.26 14.76
CA THR A 240 11.71 -1.56 14.02
C THR A 240 12.65 -2.55 13.31
N GLU A 241 12.68 -3.80 13.76
CA GLU A 241 13.22 -4.96 13.05
C GLU A 241 12.07 -5.85 12.59
N GLY A 242 11.85 -6.00 11.28
CA GLY A 242 10.79 -6.89 10.76
C GLY A 242 9.53 -6.19 10.23
N ALA A 243 9.57 -4.88 9.95
CA ALA A 243 8.47 -4.16 9.30
C ALA A 243 7.91 -4.94 8.08
N LEU A 244 6.65 -5.35 8.16
CA LEU A 244 5.96 -6.18 7.16
C LEU A 244 5.84 -5.49 5.79
N PHE A 245 6.00 -4.16 5.74
CA PHE A 245 5.84 -3.36 4.53
C PHE A 245 7.03 -2.39 4.31
N PRO A 246 7.34 -1.99 3.06
CA PRO A 246 8.31 -0.94 2.77
C PRO A 246 7.94 0.39 3.44
N SER A 247 8.95 1.23 3.76
CA SER A 247 8.75 2.51 4.45
C SER A 247 7.80 3.48 3.72
N LEU A 248 7.78 3.44 2.39
CA LEU A 248 6.89 4.25 1.55
C LEU A 248 5.39 3.94 1.76
N CYS A 249 5.05 2.75 2.27
CA CYS A 249 3.67 2.35 2.47
C CYS A 249 3.02 3.01 3.70
N TYR A 250 3.82 3.48 4.65
CA TYR A 250 3.31 4.06 5.89
C TYR A 250 2.96 5.54 5.69
N PRO A 251 1.81 6.01 6.20
CA PRO A 251 1.45 7.43 6.14
C PRO A 251 2.44 8.29 6.92
N SER A 252 2.72 9.47 6.38
CA SER A 252 3.49 10.50 7.09
C SER A 252 2.65 11.28 8.10
N ASP A 253 1.34 11.42 7.85
CA ASP A 253 0.38 12.05 8.76
C ASP A 253 -0.21 10.98 9.71
N PRO A 254 -0.05 11.11 11.04
CA PRO A 254 -0.61 10.18 12.02
C PRO A 254 -2.12 10.07 12.04
N ASN A 255 -2.80 11.07 11.49
CA ASN A 255 -4.26 11.09 11.45
C ASN A 255 -4.81 10.67 10.10
N ALA A 256 -3.96 10.33 9.13
CA ALA A 256 -4.40 10.02 7.78
C ALA A 256 -5.20 8.71 7.71
N VAL A 257 -6.35 8.76 7.03
CA VAL A 257 -7.05 7.57 6.57
C VAL A 257 -6.67 7.28 5.12
N HIS A 258 -6.26 6.04 4.84
CA HIS A 258 -5.83 5.62 3.51
C HIS A 258 -6.95 5.79 2.46
N ALA A 259 -6.59 6.20 1.24
CA ALA A 259 -7.53 6.55 0.17
C ALA A 259 -8.55 5.44 -0.13
N MET A 260 -8.11 4.17 -0.14
CA MET A 260 -8.99 3.01 -0.31
C MET A 260 -10.20 2.99 0.64
N PHE A 261 -10.01 3.39 1.91
CA PHE A 261 -11.11 3.45 2.88
C PHE A 261 -12.00 4.67 2.64
N LYS A 262 -11.40 5.82 2.27
CA LYS A 262 -12.15 7.03 1.89
C LYS A 262 -13.04 6.78 0.68
N ASP A 263 -12.57 6.07 -0.35
CA ASP A 263 -13.36 5.77 -1.54
C ASP A 263 -14.62 4.95 -1.22
N LYS A 264 -14.51 3.97 -0.31
CA LYS A 264 -15.67 3.20 0.17
C LYS A 264 -16.65 4.07 0.94
N ALA A 265 -16.17 5.02 1.74
CA ALA A 265 -17.01 5.97 2.48
C ALA A 265 -17.71 6.97 1.55
N VAL A 266 -17.03 7.47 0.52
CA VAL A 266 -17.65 8.29 -0.55
C VAL A 266 -18.78 7.50 -1.22
N GLY A 267 -18.51 6.26 -1.64
CA GLY A 267 -19.53 5.40 -2.24
C GLY A 267 -20.72 5.13 -1.30
N LEU A 268 -20.46 4.92 0.00
CA LEU A 268 -21.52 4.79 1.00
C LEU A 268 -22.42 6.03 1.04
N GLY A 269 -21.83 7.24 1.11
CA GLY A 269 -22.58 8.49 1.15
C GLY A 269 -23.47 8.70 -0.09
N GLN A 270 -22.93 8.46 -1.28
CA GLN A 270 -23.67 8.54 -2.54
C GLN A 270 -24.84 7.57 -2.60
N ARG A 271 -24.59 6.32 -2.20
CA ARG A 271 -25.60 5.24 -2.23
C ARG A 271 -26.72 5.52 -1.24
N VAL A 272 -26.41 5.93 -0.01
CA VAL A 272 -27.41 6.27 1.01
C VAL A 272 -28.32 7.39 0.53
N ALA A 273 -27.76 8.48 0.02
CA ALA A 273 -28.55 9.61 -0.48
C ALA A 273 -29.45 9.21 -1.66
N SER A 274 -28.93 8.41 -2.60
CA SER A 274 -29.69 7.94 -3.76
C SER A 274 -30.85 7.01 -3.36
N ILE A 275 -30.62 6.06 -2.45
CA ILE A 275 -31.68 5.15 -1.98
C ILE A 275 -32.72 5.93 -1.16
N ALA A 276 -32.31 6.87 -0.31
CA ALA A 276 -33.24 7.70 0.46
C ALA A 276 -34.15 8.53 -0.45
N ALA A 277 -33.62 9.10 -1.53
CA ALA A 277 -34.40 9.81 -2.53
C ALA A 277 -35.43 8.89 -3.21
N LEU A 278 -35.08 7.63 -3.49
CA LEU A 278 -35.99 6.66 -4.09
C LEU A 278 -37.11 6.25 -3.12
N VAL A 279 -36.77 5.96 -1.86
CA VAL A 279 -37.75 5.62 -0.82
C VAL A 279 -38.74 6.77 -0.63
N ARG A 280 -38.23 8.00 -0.49
CA ARG A 280 -39.06 9.20 -0.29
C ARG A 280 -40.06 9.46 -1.42
N ARG A 281 -39.70 9.16 -2.69
CA ARG A 281 -40.60 9.35 -3.85
C ARG A 281 -41.84 8.45 -3.82
N HIS A 282 -41.83 7.36 -3.05
CA HIS A 282 -42.88 6.33 -3.05
C HIS A 282 -43.66 6.27 -1.73
N THR A 283 -43.53 7.28 -0.87
CA THR A 283 -44.10 7.31 0.50
C THR A 283 -44.77 8.63 0.83
#